data_AF-A0A6G1YU77-F1
#
_entry.id   AF-A0A6G1YU77-F1
#
_cell.length_a   1.000
_cell.length_b   1.000
_cell.length_c   1.000
_cell.angle_alpha   90.00
_cell.angle_beta   90.00
_cell.angle_gamma   90.00
#
_symmetry.space_group_name_H-M   'P 1'
#
loop_
_entity.id
_entity.type
_entity.pdbx_description
1 polymer ?
#
loop_
_entity_poly.entity_id
_entity_poly.type
_entity_poly.pdbx_seq_one_letter_code
_entity_poly.pdbx_strand_id
1 'polypeptide(L)'
;YEGAERARINPKVIQAIRRSELIVIAPANPISSIGPILAIRGFKKALVAEREKIVAVSPLIGNSAISGPAVKYMEAVKLNTSPFGVAKHYSEFVTKFVISKNDGDSSRRIIRLGMKVYETDILMKSSDDENRLASYLLTQVKAA
;
A
#
# COMPACT_ATOMS: atom_id res chain seq x y z
N TYR A 1 -17.18 -7.19 2.29
CA TYR A 1 -16.80 -7.49 3.68
C TYR A 1 -18.04 -7.30 4.53
N GLU A 2 -18.59 -8.38 5.08
CA GLU A 2 -19.84 -8.33 5.84
C GLU A 2 -19.68 -7.46 7.09
N GLY A 3 -20.61 -6.52 7.31
CA GLY A 3 -20.65 -5.66 8.51
C GLY A 3 -19.76 -4.41 8.44
N ALA A 4 -18.90 -4.27 7.42
CA ALA A 4 -18.01 -3.11 7.29
C ALA A 4 -18.79 -1.79 7.10
N GLU A 5 -19.96 -1.86 6.45
CA GLU A 5 -20.87 -0.74 6.24
C GLU A 5 -21.54 -0.24 7.54
N ARG A 6 -21.70 -1.14 8.53
CA ARG A 6 -22.26 -0.87 9.86
C ARG A 6 -21.20 -0.51 10.90
N ALA A 7 -19.95 -0.89 10.65
CA ALA A 7 -18.82 -0.56 11.52
C ALA A 7 -18.58 0.96 11.60
N ARG A 8 -18.08 1.42 12.75
CA ARG A 8 -17.70 2.82 12.98
C ARG A 8 -16.20 2.94 13.11
N ILE A 9 -15.61 3.92 12.42
CA ILE A 9 -14.18 4.20 12.55
C ILE A 9 -13.92 4.71 13.96
N ASN A 10 -12.88 4.17 14.61
CA ASN A 10 -12.40 4.70 15.87
C ASN A 10 -11.92 6.15 15.67
N PRO A 11 -12.47 7.15 16.39
CA PRO A 11 -12.07 8.56 16.23
C PRO A 11 -10.57 8.81 16.42
N LYS A 12 -9.90 8.01 17.27
CA LYS A 12 -8.44 8.10 17.47
C LYS A 12 -7.66 7.77 16.19
N VAL A 13 -8.17 6.89 15.33
CA VAL A 13 -7.53 6.55 14.04
C VAL A 13 -7.62 7.72 13.07
N ILE A 14 -8.75 8.43 13.04
CA ILE A 14 -8.89 9.65 12.22
C ILE A 14 -7.93 10.75 12.69
N GLN A 15 -7.77 10.91 14.00
CA GLN A 15 -6.79 11.85 14.56
C GLN A 15 -5.36 11.45 14.21
N ALA A 16 -5.02 10.16 14.28
CA ALA A 16 -3.71 9.64 13.90
C ALA A 16 -3.43 9.93 12.42
N ILE A 17 -4.35 9.59 11.51
CA ILE A 17 -4.21 9.85 10.06
C ILE A 17 -3.92 11.34 9.79
N ARG A 18 -4.65 12.26 10.42
CA ARG A 18 -4.45 13.70 10.22
C ARG A 18 -3.11 14.22 10.75
N ARG A 19 -2.70 13.74 11.92
CA ARG A 19 -1.49 14.19 12.63
C ARG A 19 -0.21 13.53 12.14
N SER A 20 -0.32 12.39 11.46
CA SER A 20 0.82 11.70 10.87
C SER A 20 1.54 12.60 9.87
N GLU A 21 2.87 12.55 9.91
CA GLU A 21 3.73 13.14 8.89
C GLU A 21 3.92 12.18 7.71
N LEU A 22 3.76 10.88 7.96
CA LEU A 22 3.84 9.81 6.97
C LEU A 22 2.84 8.71 7.36
N ILE A 23 2.13 8.18 6.36
CA ILE A 23 1.22 7.04 6.50
C ILE A 23 1.75 5.94 5.59
N VAL A 24 2.08 4.79 6.18
CA VAL A 24 2.61 3.64 5.44
C VAL A 24 1.53 2.58 5.32
N ILE A 25 1.19 2.22 4.08
CA ILE A 25 0.46 0.99 3.79
C ILE A 25 1.49 -0.13 3.65
N ALA A 26 1.57 -0.97 4.67
CA ALA A 26 2.48 -2.11 4.74
C ALA A 26 2.24 -3.08 3.55
N PRO A 27 3.24 -3.92 3.18
CA PRO A 27 3.14 -4.92 2.11
C PRO A 27 2.27 -6.11 2.53
N ALA A 28 1.02 -5.84 2.92
CA ALA A 28 0.03 -6.80 3.34
C ALA A 28 -0.96 -7.14 2.21
N ASN A 29 -1.75 -8.20 2.40
CA ASN A 29 -2.73 -8.64 1.42
C ASN A 29 -3.75 -7.51 1.13
N PRO A 30 -3.86 -7.03 -0.12
CA PRO A 30 -4.72 -5.91 -0.46
C PRO A 30 -6.20 -6.23 -0.26
N ILE A 31 -6.58 -7.50 -0.34
CA ILE A 31 -7.97 -7.95 -0.24
C ILE A 31 -8.33 -8.35 1.18
N SER A 32 -7.54 -9.18 1.86
CA SER A 32 -7.96 -9.69 3.18
C SER A 32 -7.39 -8.94 4.37
N SER A 33 -6.35 -8.11 4.19
CA SER A 33 -5.72 -7.37 5.28
C SER A 33 -6.02 -5.87 5.20
N ILE A 34 -5.72 -5.23 4.07
CA ILE A 34 -6.00 -3.80 3.88
C ILE A 34 -7.45 -3.54 3.48
N GLY A 35 -8.00 -4.39 2.60
CA GLY A 35 -9.36 -4.29 2.09
C GLY A 35 -10.46 -4.13 3.15
N PRO A 36 -10.49 -4.92 4.25
CA PRO A 36 -11.49 -4.74 5.30
C PRO A 36 -11.41 -3.38 5.99
N ILE A 37 -10.21 -2.82 6.15
CA ILE A 37 -10.01 -1.48 6.74
C ILE A 37 -10.60 -0.42 5.81
N LEU A 38 -10.30 -0.50 4.51
CA LEU A 38 -10.81 0.41 3.49
C LEU A 38 -12.33 0.33 3.30
N ALA A 39 -12.92 -0.83 3.58
CA ALA A 39 -14.35 -1.07 3.45
C ALA A 39 -15.19 -0.38 4.54
N ILE A 40 -14.58 0.03 5.65
CA ILE A 40 -15.28 0.78 6.70
C ILE A 40 -15.72 2.13 6.14
N ARG A 41 -17.01 2.43 6.28
CA ARG A 41 -17.61 3.65 5.71
C ARG A 41 -16.88 4.90 6.18
N GLY A 42 -16.37 5.68 5.23
CA GLY A 42 -15.66 6.94 5.46
C GLY A 42 -14.14 6.81 5.64
N PHE A 43 -13.60 5.60 5.77
CA PHE A 43 -12.16 5.40 6.03
C PHE A 43 -11.33 5.84 4.82
N LYS A 44 -11.73 5.40 3.63
CA LYS A 44 -11.11 5.81 2.37
C LYS A 44 -11.12 7.34 2.19
N LYS A 45 -12.22 8.02 2.54
CA LYS A 45 -12.31 9.49 2.47
C LYS A 45 -11.28 10.17 3.38
N ALA A 46 -11.02 9.61 4.57
CA ALA A 46 -10.00 10.13 5.47
C ALA A 46 -8.58 9.96 4.89
N LEU A 47 -8.31 8.84 4.22
CA LEU A 47 -7.03 8.62 3.53
C LEU A 47 -6.85 9.54 2.32
N VAL A 48 -7.89 9.71 1.49
CA VAL A 48 -7.85 10.60 0.31
C VAL A 48 -7.52 12.04 0.70
N ALA A 49 -8.04 12.53 1.83
CA ALA A 49 -7.76 13.87 2.34
C ALA A 49 -6.27 14.08 2.72
N GLU A 50 -5.55 13.00 3.02
CA GLU A 50 -4.15 13.01 3.45
C GLU A 50 -3.23 12.32 2.43
N ARG A 51 -3.70 12.12 1.17
CA ARG A 51 -3.05 11.25 0.18
C ARG A 51 -1.57 11.55 -0.08
N GLU A 52 -1.17 12.82 0.03
CA GLU A 52 0.23 13.25 -0.17
C GLU A 52 1.20 12.68 0.88
N LYS A 53 0.68 12.30 2.04
CA LYS A 53 1.42 11.67 3.14
C LYS A 53 1.49 10.15 3.00
N ILE A 54 0.81 9.56 2.02
CA ILE A 54 0.61 8.11 1.93
C ILE A 54 1.64 7.48 0.98
N VAL A 55 2.41 6.55 1.54
CA VAL A 55 3.23 5.61 0.78
C VAL A 55 2.68 4.19 0.94
N ALA A 56 2.60 3.43 -0.14
CA ALA A 56 2.35 1.99 -0.07
C ALA A 56 3.54 1.18 -0.57
N VAL A 57 3.79 0.05 0.08
CA VAL A 57 4.80 -0.93 -0.34
C VAL A 57 4.09 -2.10 -1.02
N SER A 58 4.59 -2.51 -2.18
CA SER A 58 4.03 -3.66 -2.91
C SER A 58 4.09 -4.93 -2.05
N PRO A 59 2.99 -5.69 -1.93
CA PRO A 59 3.01 -7.03 -1.34
C PRO A 59 3.50 -8.11 -2.33
N LEU A 60 3.77 -7.72 -3.59
CA LEU A 60 4.19 -8.61 -4.68
C LEU A 60 5.58 -8.22 -5.20
N ILE A 61 6.32 -9.23 -5.65
CA ILE A 61 7.51 -9.12 -6.49
C ILE A 61 7.20 -9.90 -7.78
N GLY A 62 7.23 -9.23 -8.92
CA GLY A 62 6.70 -9.76 -10.18
C GLY A 62 5.21 -10.08 -10.04
N ASN A 63 4.83 -11.33 -10.33
CA ASN A 63 3.45 -11.80 -10.17
C ASN A 63 3.25 -12.66 -8.91
N SER A 64 4.25 -12.72 -8.03
CA SER A 64 4.24 -13.55 -6.84
C SER A 64 4.08 -12.71 -5.58
N ALA A 65 3.24 -13.16 -4.65
CA ALA A 65 3.17 -12.56 -3.32
C ALA A 65 4.43 -12.88 -2.51
N ILE A 66 4.89 -11.92 -1.71
CA ILE A 66 5.98 -12.15 -0.75
C ILE A 66 5.58 -13.21 0.28
N SER A 67 4.33 -13.19 0.72
CA SER A 67 3.77 -14.19 1.64
C SER A 67 2.25 -14.31 1.50
N GLY A 68 1.73 -15.45 1.95
CA GLY A 68 0.29 -15.69 2.05
C GLY A 68 -0.46 -15.76 0.70
N PRO A 69 -1.81 -15.82 0.74
CA PRO A 69 -2.65 -16.09 -0.42
C PRO A 69 -3.02 -14.82 -1.22
N ALA A 70 -2.17 -13.78 -1.24
CA ALA A 70 -2.54 -12.49 -1.84
C ALA A 70 -2.89 -12.60 -3.33
N VAL A 71 -2.08 -13.33 -4.11
CA VAL A 71 -2.35 -13.61 -5.54
C VAL A 71 -3.73 -14.24 -5.73
N LYS A 72 -4.01 -15.35 -5.01
CA LYS A 72 -5.29 -16.06 -5.07
C LYS A 72 -6.49 -15.16 -4.78
N TYR A 73 -6.39 -14.29 -3.76
CA TYR A 73 -7.50 -13.40 -3.39
C TYR A 73 -7.67 -12.25 -4.38
N MET A 74 -6.57 -11.72 -4.92
CA MET A 74 -6.63 -10.71 -5.98
C MET A 74 -7.29 -11.27 -7.24
N GLU A 75 -6.94 -12.50 -7.65
CA GLU A 75 -7.57 -13.19 -8.79
C GLU A 75 -9.06 -13.41 -8.57
N ALA A 76 -9.46 -13.83 -7.35
CA ALA A 76 -10.86 -14.06 -7.01
C ALA A 76 -11.74 -12.81 -7.17
N VAL A 77 -11.16 -11.61 -7.02
CA VAL A 77 -11.85 -10.32 -7.24
C VAL A 77 -11.45 -9.65 -8.57
N LYS A 78 -10.83 -10.39 -9.48
CA LYS A 78 -10.41 -9.94 -10.82
C LYS A 78 -9.46 -8.73 -10.81
N LEU A 79 -8.64 -8.60 -9.76
CA LEU A 79 -7.54 -7.65 -9.74
C LEU A 79 -6.31 -8.23 -10.45
N ASN A 80 -5.56 -7.34 -11.11
CA ASN A 80 -4.29 -7.71 -11.74
C ASN A 80 -3.24 -8.07 -10.66
N THR A 81 -2.69 -9.27 -10.72
CA THR A 81 -1.69 -9.82 -9.77
C THR A 81 -0.28 -9.32 -10.09
N SER A 82 -0.08 -8.01 -10.02
CA SER A 82 1.23 -7.37 -10.16
C SER A 82 1.34 -6.13 -9.26
N PRO A 83 2.56 -5.60 -9.01
CA PRO A 83 2.74 -4.32 -8.34
C PRO A 83 1.92 -3.20 -8.97
N PHE A 84 1.82 -3.16 -10.32
CA PHE A 84 0.96 -2.21 -11.02
C PHE A 84 -0.52 -2.40 -10.67
N GLY A 85 -1.00 -3.64 -10.59
CA GLY A 85 -2.39 -3.92 -10.23
C GLY A 85 -2.73 -3.45 -8.81
N VAL A 86 -1.82 -3.65 -7.85
CA VAL A 86 -1.98 -3.14 -6.48
C VAL A 86 -1.94 -1.61 -6.46
N ALA A 87 -0.98 -1.00 -7.14
CA ALA A 87 -0.89 0.47 -7.23
C ALA A 87 -2.15 1.08 -7.84
N LYS A 88 -2.68 0.49 -8.91
CA LYS A 88 -3.95 0.91 -9.52
C LYS A 88 -5.11 0.78 -8.54
N HIS A 89 -5.18 -0.31 -7.78
CA HIS A 89 -6.21 -0.53 -6.76
C HIS A 89 -6.19 0.54 -5.65
N TYR A 90 -5.01 1.06 -5.31
CA TYR A 90 -4.82 2.09 -4.28
C TYR A 90 -4.73 3.54 -4.80
N SER A 91 -4.73 3.74 -6.13
CA SER A 91 -4.45 5.03 -6.79
C SER A 91 -5.33 6.22 -6.36
N GLU A 92 -6.50 5.95 -5.79
CA GLU A 92 -7.39 6.97 -5.26
C GLU A 92 -6.80 7.71 -4.04
N PHE A 93 -6.05 7.01 -3.19
CA PHE A 93 -5.55 7.55 -1.92
C PHE A 93 -4.04 7.43 -1.72
N VAL A 94 -3.31 6.75 -2.60
CA VAL A 94 -1.85 6.63 -2.53
C VAL A 94 -1.22 7.50 -3.62
N THR A 95 -0.19 8.27 -3.27
CA THR A 95 0.62 9.05 -4.25
C THR A 95 2.04 8.53 -4.40
N LYS A 96 2.57 7.81 -3.41
CA LYS A 96 3.92 7.23 -3.41
C LYS A 96 3.86 5.70 -3.34
N PHE A 97 4.57 5.00 -4.22
CA PHE A 97 4.54 3.54 -4.28
C PHE A 97 5.96 2.95 -4.30
N VAL A 98 6.22 1.95 -3.47
CA VAL A 98 7.50 1.27 -3.36
C VAL A 98 7.39 -0.14 -3.92
N ILE A 99 8.27 -0.48 -4.86
CA ILE A 99 8.31 -1.79 -5.52
C ILE A 99 9.71 -2.40 -5.41
N SER A 100 9.81 -3.69 -5.76
CA SER A 100 11.11 -4.34 -5.88
C SER A 100 11.91 -3.75 -7.04
N LYS A 101 13.24 -3.70 -6.91
CA LYS A 101 14.15 -3.37 -8.01
C LYS A 101 13.98 -4.28 -9.23
N ASN A 102 13.41 -5.47 -9.05
CA ASN A 102 13.16 -6.43 -10.13
C ASN A 102 11.88 -6.10 -10.94
N ASP A 103 11.11 -5.09 -10.54
CA ASP A 103 9.79 -4.76 -11.12
C ASP A 103 9.80 -3.48 -12.00
N GLY A 104 10.93 -3.17 -12.64
CA GLY A 104 11.11 -1.92 -13.40
C GLY A 104 10.04 -1.66 -14.48
N ASP A 105 9.47 -2.70 -15.09
CA ASP A 105 8.34 -2.54 -16.03
C ASP A 105 7.05 -2.05 -15.36
N SER A 106 6.80 -2.48 -14.12
CA SER A 106 5.68 -1.95 -13.32
C SER A 106 5.92 -0.48 -12.97
N SER A 107 7.16 -0.09 -12.69
CA SER A 107 7.54 1.29 -12.35
C SER A 107 7.00 2.31 -13.36
N ARG A 108 7.34 2.13 -14.64
CA ARG A 108 6.90 3.01 -15.73
C ARG A 108 5.38 3.11 -15.84
N ARG A 109 4.66 2.01 -15.60
CA ARG A 109 3.21 1.97 -15.67
C ARG A 109 2.55 2.65 -14.47
N ILE A 110 3.15 2.53 -13.28
CA ILE A 110 2.67 3.16 -12.05
C ILE A 110 2.89 4.68 -12.11
N ILE A 111 4.02 5.14 -12.67
CA ILE A 111 4.26 6.58 -12.91
C ILE A 111 3.15 7.20 -13.77
N ARG A 112 2.65 6.48 -14.78
CA ARG A 112 1.52 6.94 -15.62
C ARG A 112 0.18 7.02 -14.88
N LEU A 113 0.07 6.43 -13.67
CA LEU A 113 -1.08 6.63 -12.79
C LEU A 113 -0.98 7.94 -11.98
N GLY A 114 0.09 8.73 -12.17
CA GLY A 114 0.35 9.96 -11.42
C GLY A 114 1.01 9.71 -10.05
N MET A 115 1.62 8.53 -9.87
CA MET A 115 2.29 8.17 -8.61
C MET A 115 3.81 8.31 -8.71
N LYS A 116 4.45 8.72 -7.62
CA LYS A 116 5.91 8.66 -7.47
C LYS A 116 6.31 7.23 -7.11
N VAL A 117 7.28 6.66 -7.85
CA VAL A 117 7.71 5.28 -7.64
C VAL A 117 9.13 5.24 -7.09
N TYR A 118 9.35 4.35 -6.13
CA TYR A 118 10.65 4.07 -5.55
C TYR A 118 10.96 2.58 -5.68
N GLU A 119 12.19 2.27 -6.08
CA GLU A 119 12.64 0.90 -6.32
C GLU A 119 13.70 0.54 -5.29
N THR A 120 13.40 -0.45 -4.43
CA THR A 120 14.31 -0.92 -3.39
C THR A 120 14.09 -2.40 -3.11
N ASP A 121 14.89 -2.99 -2.23
CA ASP A 121 14.59 -4.33 -1.74
C ASP A 121 13.47 -4.26 -0.70
N ILE A 122 12.34 -4.87 -1.03
CA ILE A 122 11.11 -4.90 -0.20
C ILE A 122 10.92 -6.23 0.52
N LEU A 123 11.80 -7.21 0.30
CA LEU A 123 11.76 -8.49 0.99
C LEU A 123 12.30 -8.34 2.41
N MET A 124 11.56 -8.84 3.39
CA MET A 124 11.93 -8.78 4.81
C MET A 124 12.02 -10.20 5.36
N LYS A 125 13.23 -10.72 5.55
CA LYS A 125 13.48 -12.06 6.13
C LYS A 125 13.96 -11.99 7.58
N SER A 126 14.36 -10.80 8.02
CA SER A 126 14.95 -10.50 9.31
C SER A 126 14.52 -9.11 9.80
N SER A 127 14.72 -8.84 11.09
CA SER A 127 14.55 -7.50 11.66
C SER A 127 15.44 -6.45 10.99
N ASP A 128 16.61 -6.84 10.49
CA ASP A 128 17.52 -5.91 9.82
C ASP A 128 16.95 -5.47 8.46
N ASP A 129 16.26 -6.37 7.74
CA ASP A 129 15.56 -6.02 6.50
C ASP A 129 14.38 -5.08 6.77
N GLU A 130 13.62 -5.33 7.85
CA GLU A 130 12.52 -4.48 8.28
C GLU A 130 13.02 -3.07 8.62
N ASN A 131 14.09 -2.98 9.41
CA ASN A 131 14.72 -1.71 9.80
C ASN A 131 15.30 -0.96 8.59
N ARG A 132 15.92 -1.67 7.65
CA ARG A 132 16.43 -1.10 6.40
C ARG A 132 15.31 -0.51 5.57
N LEU A 133 14.21 -1.24 5.36
CA LEU A 133 13.08 -0.74 4.59
C LEU A 133 12.40 0.44 5.29
N ALA A 134 12.15 0.34 6.60
CA ALA A 134 11.59 1.45 7.39
C ALA A 134 12.45 2.72 7.29
N SER A 135 13.77 2.59 7.44
CA SER A 135 14.72 3.71 7.30
C SER A 135 14.69 4.32 5.90
N TYR A 136 14.59 3.49 4.86
CA TYR A 136 14.43 3.96 3.49
C TYR A 136 13.14 4.77 3.29
N LEU A 137 12.01 4.31 3.84
CA LEU A 137 10.74 5.05 3.78
C LEU A 137 10.84 6.41 4.49
N LEU A 138 11.45 6.44 5.67
CA LEU A 138 11.58 7.66 6.48
C LEU A 138 12.54 8.68 5.87
N THR A 139 13.59 8.24 5.17
CA THR A 139 14.64 9.13 4.65
C THR A 139 14.43 9.54 3.20
N GLN A 140 14.09 8.59 2.32
CA GLN A 140 14.01 8.82 0.88
C GLN A 140 12.59 9.16 0.40
N VAL A 141 11.58 8.55 1.02
CA VAL A 141 10.18 8.71 0.57
C VAL A 141 9.49 9.89 1.26
N LYS A 142 9.73 10.07 2.55
CA LYS A 142 9.16 11.18 3.33
C LYS A 142 9.74 12.54 2.94
N ALA A 143 11.04 12.62 2.69
CA ALA A 143 11.74 13.88 2.40
C ALA A 143 11.46 14.48 1.01
N ALA A 144 10.65 13.82 0.19
CA ALA A 144 10.50 14.07 -1.24
C ALA A 144 9.04 14.25 -1.66
#